data_AF-A0A6G3WU93-F1
#
_entry.id   AF-A0A6G3WU93-F1
#
_cell.length_a   1.000
_cell.length_b   1.000
_cell.length_c   1.000
_cell.angle_alpha   90.00
_cell.angle_beta   90.00
_cell.angle_gamma   90.00
#
_symmetry.space_group_name_H-M   'P 1'
#
loop_
_entity.id
_entity.type
_entity.pdbx_description
1 polymer ?
#
loop_
_entity_poly.entity_id
_entity_poly.type
_entity_poly.pdbx_seq_one_letter_code
_entity_poly.pdbx_strand_id
1 'polypeptide(L)' 'AEIPDANSTEFDAATSHPVISTMEEQLAYVEGAGDLGGTMRLGLYPAKLAEGSVVREAYAGEPYVEERHRH' A
#
# COMPACT_ATOMS: atom_id res chain seq x y z
N ALA A 1 20.83 -4.68 -6.11
CA ALA A 1 20.83 -6.14 -6.30
C ALA A 1 19.54 -6.50 -7.03
N GLU A 2 19.61 -7.35 -8.04
CA GLU A 2 18.40 -7.85 -8.71
C GLU A 2 17.77 -8.94 -7.85
N ILE A 3 16.44 -8.99 -7.81
CA ILE A 3 15.64 -10.05 -7.17
C ILE A 3 14.91 -10.77 -8.30
N PRO A 4 15.52 -11.82 -8.89
CA PRO A 4 14.85 -12.62 -9.91
C PRO A 4 13.52 -13.14 -9.36
N ASP A 5 12.48 -13.24 -10.20
CA ASP A 5 11.14 -13.73 -9.81
C ASP A 5 10.35 -12.80 -8.86
N ALA A 6 10.84 -11.60 -8.54
CA ALA A 6 10.07 -10.62 -7.76
C ALA A 6 8.72 -10.28 -8.42
N ASN A 7 7.61 -10.53 -7.71
CA ASN A 7 6.26 -10.29 -8.24
C ASN A 7 5.27 -9.85 -7.15
N SER A 8 4.08 -9.42 -7.58
CA SER A 8 2.91 -9.26 -6.70
C SER A 8 2.12 -10.57 -6.64
N THR A 9 1.60 -10.92 -5.47
CA THR A 9 0.67 -12.06 -5.34
C THR A 9 -0.65 -11.83 -6.08
N GLU A 10 -0.95 -10.59 -6.49
CA GLU A 10 -2.09 -10.28 -7.36
C GLU A 10 -1.91 -10.85 -8.79
N PHE A 11 -0.68 -10.87 -9.30
CA PHE A 11 -0.38 -11.32 -10.67
C PHE A 11 0.16 -12.75 -10.71
N ASP A 12 0.95 -13.13 -9.70
CA ASP A 12 1.50 -14.46 -9.57
C ASP A 12 1.47 -14.89 -8.11
N ALA A 13 0.46 -15.66 -7.73
CA ALA A 13 0.36 -16.18 -6.37
C ALA A 13 1.44 -17.23 -6.03
N ALA A 14 2.16 -17.75 -7.03
CA ALA A 14 3.17 -18.79 -6.88
C ALA A 14 4.61 -18.25 -6.86
N THR A 15 4.82 -16.93 -6.99
CA THR A 15 6.17 -16.34 -6.94
C THR A 15 6.90 -16.74 -5.66
N SER A 16 8.19 -17.05 -5.79
CA SER A 16 9.07 -17.28 -4.65
C SER A 16 9.43 -15.98 -3.91
N HIS A 17 9.17 -14.83 -4.53
CA HIS A 17 9.49 -13.49 -4.04
C HIS A 17 8.28 -12.54 -4.13
N PRO A 18 7.26 -12.70 -3.25
CA PRO A 18 6.09 -11.84 -3.20
C PRO A 18 6.44 -10.46 -2.61
N VAL A 19 6.90 -9.53 -3.45
CA VAL A 19 7.30 -8.18 -3.05
C VAL A 19 6.08 -7.30 -2.72
N ILE A 20 4.95 -7.59 -3.35
CA ILE A 20 3.65 -6.99 -3.03
C ILE A 20 2.71 -8.14 -2.67
N SER A 21 2.12 -8.10 -1.47
CA SER A 21 1.13 -9.09 -1.04
C SER A 21 0.08 -8.46 -0.15
N THR A 22 -1.09 -9.11 -0.08
CA THR A 22 -2.11 -8.78 0.90
C THR A 22 -1.57 -9.06 2.31
N MET A 23 -1.84 -8.17 3.27
CA MET A 23 -1.46 -8.41 4.66
C MET A 23 -2.27 -9.57 5.24
N GLU A 24 -1.66 -10.38 6.11
CA GLU A 24 -2.30 -11.59 6.67
C GLU A 24 -3.65 -11.28 7.33
N GLU A 25 -3.71 -10.20 8.10
CA GLU A 25 -4.93 -9.70 8.76
C GLU A 25 -6.04 -9.31 7.77
N GLN A 26 -5.68 -9.04 6.51
CA GLN A 26 -6.62 -8.67 5.45
C GLN A 26 -7.10 -9.87 4.63
N LEU A 27 -6.40 -11.02 4.65
CA LEU A 27 -6.73 -12.19 3.82
C LEU A 27 -8.16 -12.66 4.03
N ALA A 28 -8.60 -12.79 5.28
CA ALA A 28 -9.97 -13.21 5.61
C ALA A 28 -11.04 -12.25 5.04
N TYR A 29 -10.75 -10.95 4.96
CA TYR A 29 -11.66 -9.99 4.38
C TYR A 29 -11.68 -10.08 2.85
N VAL A 30 -10.51 -10.21 2.20
CA VAL A 30 -10.40 -10.37 0.73
C VAL A 30 -11.02 -11.68 0.23
N GLU A 31 -10.97 -12.74 1.02
CA GLU A 31 -11.62 -14.04 0.73
C GLU A 31 -13.15 -14.04 0.95
N GLY A 32 -13.74 -12.89 1.26
CA GLY A 32 -15.19 -12.70 1.36
C GLY A 32 -15.79 -13.03 2.73
N ALA A 33 -14.96 -13.24 3.76
CA ALA A 33 -15.43 -13.52 5.12
C ALA A 33 -15.70 -12.25 5.95
N GLY A 34 -15.58 -11.04 5.39
CA GLY A 34 -16.01 -9.81 6.06
C GLY A 34 -16.19 -8.60 5.15
N ASP A 35 -16.49 -7.45 5.76
CA ASP A 35 -16.80 -6.22 5.03
C ASP A 35 -15.53 -5.56 4.49
N LEU A 36 -15.42 -5.58 3.17
CA LEU A 36 -14.36 -4.98 2.37
C LEU A 36 -14.32 -3.45 2.46
N GLY A 37 -15.38 -2.78 2.92
CA GLY A 37 -15.45 -1.32 2.97
C GLY A 37 -14.49 -0.68 3.98
N GLY A 38 -14.55 -1.10 5.25
CA GLY A 38 -13.80 -0.47 6.35
C GLY A 38 -12.46 -1.13 6.68
N THR A 39 -12.16 -2.29 6.08
CA THR A 39 -10.95 -3.09 6.34
C THR A 39 -9.85 -2.89 5.27
N MET A 40 -10.23 -2.36 4.10
CA MET A 40 -9.31 -1.83 3.12
C MET A 40 -8.79 -0.45 3.54
N ARG A 41 -7.62 -0.06 3.01
CA ARG A 41 -7.09 1.30 3.20
C ARG A 41 -7.85 2.28 2.31
N LEU A 42 -9.05 2.64 2.78
CA LEU A 42 -10.02 3.48 2.09
C LEU A 42 -10.31 4.77 2.88
N GLY A 43 -10.24 5.91 2.22
CA GLY A 43 -10.57 7.21 2.84
C GLY A 43 -9.34 8.09 3.09
N LEU A 44 -9.49 9.09 3.96
CA LEU A 44 -8.44 10.05 4.26
C LEU A 44 -7.39 9.44 5.18
N TYR A 45 -6.10 9.52 4.83
CA TYR A 45 -4.99 9.04 5.64
C TYR A 45 -3.85 10.05 5.67
N PRO A 46 -3.13 10.15 6.80
CA PRO A 46 -1.92 10.94 6.89
C PRO A 46 -0.79 10.29 6.08
N ALA A 47 -0.19 11.05 5.18
CA ALA A 47 1.05 10.72 4.49
C ALA A 47 2.19 11.56 5.06
N LYS A 48 3.19 10.90 5.67
CA LYS A 48 4.42 11.55 6.12
C LYS A 48 5.38 11.71 4.94
N LEU A 49 5.59 12.93 4.49
CA LEU A 49 6.45 13.22 3.35
C LEU A 49 7.92 13.20 3.78
N ALA A 50 8.76 12.50 3.01
CA ALA A 50 10.18 12.39 3.31
C ALA A 50 10.88 13.75 3.17
N GLU A 51 11.79 14.05 4.11
CA GLU A 51 12.63 15.25 4.05
C GLU A 51 13.49 15.24 2.78
N GLY A 52 13.57 16.39 2.09
CA GLY A 52 14.28 16.54 0.83
C GLY A 52 13.63 15.88 -0.39
N SER A 53 12.45 15.26 -0.26
CA SER A 53 11.74 14.69 -1.41
C SER A 53 11.10 15.77 -2.29
N VAL A 54 11.08 15.53 -3.60
CA VAL A 54 10.38 16.39 -4.58
C VAL A 54 8.90 16.54 -4.23
N VAL A 55 8.27 15.49 -3.69
CA VAL A 55 6.87 15.53 -3.25
C VAL A 55 6.70 16.52 -2.11
N ARG A 56 7.58 16.50 -1.10
CA ARG A 56 7.51 17.45 0.03
C ARG A 56 7.67 18.90 -0.44
N GLU A 57 8.55 19.15 -1.41
CA GLU A 57 8.70 20.47 -2.02
C GLU A 57 7.42 20.91 -2.74
N ALA A 58 6.77 20.02 -3.50
CA ALA A 58 5.51 20.30 -4.17
C ALA A 58 4.38 20.66 -3.18
N TYR A 59 4.40 20.11 -1.97
CA TYR A 59 3.50 20.46 -0.86
C TYR A 59 4.06 21.58 0.03
N ALA A 60 4.83 22.52 -0.52
CA ALA A 60 5.33 23.71 0.17
C ALA A 60 6.16 23.42 1.46
N GLY A 61 6.78 22.25 1.54
CA GLY A 61 7.62 21.85 2.66
C GLY A 61 6.88 21.13 3.80
N GLU A 62 5.57 20.91 3.68
CA GLU A 62 4.77 20.27 4.72
C GLU A 62 5.23 18.82 5.01
N PRO A 63 5.54 18.47 6.27
CA PRO A 63 5.98 17.11 6.61
C PRO A 63 4.84 16.08 6.64
N TYR A 64 3.59 16.52 6.74
CA TYR A 64 2.40 15.68 6.79
C TYR A 64 1.30 16.27 5.92
N VAL A 65 0.66 15.43 5.11
CA VAL A 65 -0.51 15.80 4.30
C VAL A 65 -1.59 14.75 4.44
N GLU A 66 -2.85 15.15 4.30
CA GLU A 66 -4.01 14.25 4.35
C GLU A 66 -4.48 13.96 2.93
N GLU A 67 -4.40 12.69 2.51
CA GLU A 67 -4.75 12.27 1.15
C GLU A 67 -5.75 11.12 1.16
N ARG A 68 -6.52 10.98 0.08
CA ARG A 68 -7.51 9.90 -0.04
C ARG A 68 -6.87 8.66 -0.65
N HIS A 69 -6.85 7.57 0.10
CA HIS A 69 -6.36 6.27 -0.29
C HIS A 69 -7.52 5.37 -0.77
N ARG A 70 -7.26 4.58 -1.81
CA ARG A 70 -8.12 3.48 -2.26
C ARG A 70 -7.23 2.43 -2.94
N HIS A 71 -7.02 1.33 -2.24
CA HIS A 71 -6.18 0.20 -2.65
C HIS A 71 -7.01 -1.06 -2.42
#